data_AF-A0A0C7N5Y2-F1
#
_entry.id   AF-A0A0C7N5Y2-F1
#
_cell.length_a   1.000
_cell.length_b   1.000
_cell.length_c   1.000
_cell.angle_alpha   90.00
_cell.angle_beta   90.00
_cell.angle_gamma   90.00
#
_symmetry.space_group_name_H-M   'P 1'
#
loop_
_entity.id
_entity.type
_entity.pdbx_description
1 polymer ?
#
loop_
_entity_poly.entity_id
_entity_poly.type
_entity_poly.pdbx_seq_one_letter_code
_entity_poly.pdbx_strand_id
1 'polypeptide(L)'
;MSHPTIEGTSHSIFDNLISCMIQDIVARTTTQAHALRFRYGDDPKPYHYDKSGNLDIHGRPKQLDSAIYFHCDNCNREVSANRFAAHVERCLSRGRRA
;
A
#
# COMPACT_ATOMS: atom_id res chain seq x y z
N MET A 1 -32.28 30.14 33.63
CA MET A 1 -30.98 29.51 33.32
C MET A 1 -30.86 28.31 34.23
N SER A 2 -30.73 27.10 33.68
CA SER A 2 -30.49 25.89 34.49
C SER A 2 -29.11 25.97 35.12
N HIS A 3 -29.00 25.59 36.40
CA HIS A 3 -27.71 25.55 37.07
C HIS A 3 -26.85 24.43 36.48
N PRO A 4 -25.54 24.66 36.26
CA PRO A 4 -24.64 23.62 35.78
C PRO A 4 -24.54 22.52 36.84
N THR A 5 -24.87 21.29 36.44
CA THR A 5 -24.61 20.09 37.24
C THR A 5 -23.25 19.51 36.86
N ILE A 6 -22.66 18.71 37.75
CA ILE A 6 -21.42 17.97 37.44
C ILE A 6 -21.61 17.10 36.20
N GLU A 7 -22.75 16.44 36.09
CA GLU A 7 -23.11 15.60 34.95
C GLU A 7 -23.21 16.42 33.65
N GLY A 8 -23.94 17.54 33.65
CA GLY A 8 -24.06 18.41 32.48
C GLY A 8 -22.72 18.99 32.04
N THR A 9 -21.85 19.33 33.00
CA THR A 9 -20.48 19.80 32.72
C THR A 9 -19.61 18.68 32.15
N SER A 10 -19.72 17.47 32.70
CA SER A 10 -18.97 16.29 32.24
C SER A 10 -19.37 15.88 30.82
N HIS A 11 -20.67 15.91 30.51
CA HIS A 11 -21.16 15.68 29.15
C HIS A 11 -20.63 16.73 28.18
N SER A 12 -20.65 18.01 28.56
CA SER A 12 -20.11 19.08 27.70
C SER A 12 -18.60 18.91 27.44
N ILE A 13 -17.82 18.49 28.43
CA ILE A 13 -16.40 18.18 28.25
C ILE A 13 -16.24 17.01 27.28
N PHE A 14 -17.01 15.93 27.48
CA PHE A 14 -16.98 14.76 26.61
C PHE A 14 -17.34 15.13 25.16
N ASP A 15 -18.41 15.90 24.97
CA ASP A 15 -18.85 16.37 23.65
C ASP A 15 -17.77 17.21 22.96
N ASN A 16 -17.09 18.10 23.69
CA ASN A 16 -15.98 18.87 23.15
C ASN A 16 -14.82 17.94 22.71
N LEU A 17 -14.44 16.97 23.54
CA LEU A 17 -13.36 16.03 23.20
C LEU A 17 -13.71 15.19 21.97
N ILE A 18 -14.90 14.59 21.95
CA ILE A 18 -15.35 13.74 20.84
C ILE A 18 -15.51 14.56 19.56
N SER A 19 -16.15 15.73 19.63
CA SER A 19 -16.35 16.56 18.44
C SER A 19 -15.02 17.06 17.87
N CYS A 20 -14.06 17.48 18.70
CA CYS A 20 -12.72 17.85 18.24
C CYS A 20 -12.00 16.66 17.58
N MET A 21 -12.07 15.46 18.16
CA MET A 21 -11.45 14.26 17.55
C MET A 21 -12.09 13.90 16.22
N ILE A 22 -13.43 13.93 16.12
CA ILE A 22 -14.15 13.66 14.88
C ILE A 22 -13.76 14.69 13.82
N GLN A 23 -13.74 15.99 14.18
CA GLN A 23 -13.37 17.06 13.25
C GLN A 23 -11.94 16.91 12.73
N ASP A 24 -10.98 16.54 13.60
CA ASP A 24 -9.59 16.30 13.18
C ASP A 24 -9.47 15.11 12.23
N ILE A 25 -10.12 13.98 12.53
CA ILE A 25 -10.14 12.78 11.65
C ILE A 25 -10.74 13.14 10.28
N VAL A 26 -11.86 13.84 10.27
CA VAL A 26 -12.55 14.22 9.02
C VAL A 26 -11.71 15.21 8.22
N ALA A 27 -11.11 16.22 8.85
CA ALA A 27 -10.24 17.19 8.18
C ALA A 27 -9.03 16.49 7.52
N ARG A 28 -8.37 15.57 8.21
CA ARG A 28 -7.24 14.80 7.66
C ARG A 28 -7.68 13.90 6.50
N THR A 29 -8.79 13.19 6.67
CA THR A 29 -9.30 12.26 5.65
C THR A 29 -9.72 13.00 4.37
N THR A 30 -10.42 14.12 4.51
CA THR A 30 -10.91 14.92 3.38
C THR A 30 -9.78 15.63 2.65
N THR A 31 -8.80 16.20 3.37
CA THR A 31 -7.62 16.81 2.74
C THR A 31 -6.77 15.79 1.98
N GLN A 32 -6.58 14.58 2.53
CA GLN A 32 -5.90 13.50 1.83
C GLN A 32 -6.65 13.05 0.58
N ALA A 33 -7.97 12.84 0.68
CA ALA A 33 -8.81 12.45 -0.47
C ALA A 33 -8.78 13.53 -1.58
N HIS A 34 -8.86 14.80 -1.19
CA HIS A 34 -8.75 15.92 -2.13
C HIS A 34 -7.39 15.95 -2.81
N ALA A 35 -6.30 15.77 -2.05
CA ALA A 35 -4.94 15.74 -2.60
C ALA A 35 -4.72 14.57 -3.57
N LEU A 36 -5.37 13.41 -3.35
CA LEU A 36 -5.34 12.28 -4.28
C LEU A 36 -6.10 12.58 -5.56
N ARG A 37 -7.32 13.11 -5.45
CA ARG A 37 -8.14 13.47 -6.63
C ARG A 37 -7.47 14.54 -7.49
N PHE A 38 -6.90 15.56 -6.85
CA PHE A 38 -6.16 16.60 -7.56
C PHE A 38 -4.96 16.05 -8.34
N ARG A 39 -4.26 15.03 -7.79
CA ARG A 39 -3.06 14.45 -8.43
C ARG A 39 -3.36 13.42 -9.51
N TYR A 40 -4.39 12.61 -9.32
CA TYR A 40 -4.64 11.41 -10.14
C TYR A 40 -5.97 11.47 -10.91
N GLY A 41 -6.67 12.61 -10.88
CA GLY A 41 -7.98 12.81 -11.50
C GLY A 41 -9.13 12.63 -10.51
N ASP A 42 -10.33 13.08 -10.90
CA ASP A 42 -11.48 13.21 -9.99
C ASP A 42 -11.93 11.89 -9.33
N ASP A 43 -11.67 10.76 -9.98
CA ASP A 43 -12.02 9.42 -9.48
C ASP A 43 -10.83 8.45 -9.58
N PRO A 44 -9.88 8.48 -8.63
CA PRO A 44 -8.78 7.52 -8.59
C PRO A 44 -9.35 6.13 -8.32
N LYS A 45 -9.12 5.19 -9.25
CA LYS A 45 -9.61 3.82 -9.11
C LYS A 45 -9.07 3.19 -7.82
N PRO A 46 -9.94 2.66 -6.93
CA PRO A 46 -9.49 1.95 -5.75
C PRO A 46 -8.75 0.67 -6.15
N TYR A 47 -7.88 0.17 -5.27
CA TYR A 47 -7.29 -1.14 -5.44
C TYR A 47 -8.37 -2.22 -5.46
N HIS A 48 -8.16 -3.25 -6.29
CA HIS A 48 -9.04 -4.40 -6.33
C HIS A 48 -9.01 -5.14 -4.98
N TYR A 49 -10.18 -5.46 -4.46
CA TYR A 49 -10.34 -6.26 -3.26
C TYR A 49 -10.97 -7.60 -3.62
N ASP A 50 -10.22 -8.67 -3.41
CA ASP A 50 -10.67 -10.04 -3.60
C ASP A 50 -10.82 -10.74 -2.25
N LYS A 51 -12.05 -11.13 -1.92
CA LYS A 51 -12.36 -11.87 -0.67
C LYS A 51 -11.68 -13.23 -0.62
N SER A 52 -11.38 -13.83 -1.77
CA SER A 52 -10.75 -15.16 -1.86
C SER A 52 -9.22 -15.13 -1.72
N GLY A 53 -8.60 -13.96 -1.84
CA GLY A 53 -7.14 -13.78 -1.71
C GLY A 53 -6.31 -14.33 -2.89
N ASN A 54 -6.94 -14.58 -4.04
CA ASN A 54 -6.29 -15.13 -5.24
C ASN A 54 -5.84 -14.05 -6.22
N LEU A 55 -6.45 -12.87 -6.16
CA LEU A 55 -6.17 -11.75 -7.04
C LEU A 55 -5.35 -10.67 -6.33
N ASP A 56 -4.48 -10.01 -7.09
CA ASP A 56 -3.69 -8.87 -6.62
C ASP A 56 -4.50 -7.55 -6.58
N ILE A 57 -3.82 -6.45 -6.23
CA ILE A 57 -4.40 -5.09 -6.18
C ILE A 57 -4.95 -4.58 -7.53
N HIS A 58 -4.63 -5.26 -8.62
CA HIS A 58 -5.10 -4.97 -9.98
C HIS A 58 -6.12 -6.00 -10.49
N GLY A 59 -6.55 -6.95 -9.64
CA GLY A 59 -7.49 -7.99 -10.02
C GLY A 59 -6.88 -9.09 -10.89
N ARG A 60 -5.56 -9.29 -10.82
CA ARG A 60 -4.85 -10.29 -11.63
C ARG A 60 -4.44 -11.48 -10.76
N PRO A 61 -4.51 -12.72 -11.27
CA PRO A 61 -4.00 -13.88 -10.57
C PRO A 61 -2.47 -13.82 -10.49
N LYS A 62 -1.90 -14.54 -9.52
CA LYS A 62 -0.44 -14.70 -9.40
C LYS A 62 0.15 -15.22 -10.71
N GLN A 63 1.11 -14.47 -11.26
CA GLN A 63 1.87 -14.91 -12.43
C GLN A 63 2.80 -16.07 -12.06
N LEU A 64 2.99 -17.01 -12.98
CA LEU A 64 3.89 -18.13 -12.77
C LEU A 64 5.34 -17.66 -12.94
N ASP A 65 6.11 -17.63 -11.86
CA ASP A 65 7.50 -17.12 -11.87
C ASP A 65 8.43 -17.85 -12.86
N SER A 66 8.12 -19.10 -13.23
CA SER A 66 8.89 -19.84 -14.24
C SER A 66 8.63 -19.37 -15.68
N ALA A 67 7.52 -18.68 -15.93
CA ALA A 67 7.19 -18.09 -17.23
C ALA A 67 7.84 -16.71 -17.43
N ILE A 68 8.37 -16.10 -16.37
CA ILE A 68 9.08 -14.83 -16.41
C ILE A 68 10.56 -15.11 -16.66
N TYR A 69 11.18 -14.38 -17.59
CA TYR A 69 12.61 -14.43 -17.89
C TYR A 69 13.23 -13.06 -17.70
N PHE A 70 14.44 -13.04 -17.17
CA PHE A 70 15.27 -11.85 -17.04
C PHE A 70 16.51 -11.99 -17.90
N HIS A 71 16.87 -10.90 -18.55
CA HIS A 71 18.13 -10.76 -19.25
C HIS A 71 19.28 -10.62 -18.24
N CYS A 72 20.32 -11.45 -18.36
CA CYS A 72 21.53 -11.31 -17.56
C CYS A 72 22.59 -10.49 -18.30
N ASP A 73 22.83 -9.25 -17.88
CA ASP A 73 23.81 -8.34 -18.48
C ASP A 73 25.27 -8.83 -18.39
N ASN A 74 25.58 -9.76 -17.46
CA ASN A 74 26.94 -10.29 -17.33
C ASN A 74 27.27 -11.38 -18.35
N CYS A 75 26.28 -12.12 -18.85
CA CYS A 75 26.53 -13.23 -19.79
C CYS A 75 25.59 -13.26 -21.00
N ASN A 76 24.74 -12.23 -21.14
CA ASN A 76 23.76 -12.04 -22.21
C ASN A 76 22.81 -13.24 -22.40
N ARG A 77 22.50 -13.96 -21.31
CA ARG A 77 21.55 -15.09 -21.33
C ARG A 77 20.22 -14.67 -20.76
N GLU A 78 19.15 -15.16 -21.38
CA GLU A 78 17.82 -15.18 -20.78
C GLU A 78 17.77 -16.26 -19.69
N VAL A 79 17.39 -15.85 -18.48
CA VAL A 79 17.35 -16.71 -17.30
C VAL A 79 15.98 -16.61 -16.67
N SER A 80 15.33 -17.75 -16.43
CA SER A 80 14.03 -17.77 -15.75
C SER A 80 14.13 -17.09 -14.38
N ALA A 81 13.13 -16.27 -14.05
CA ALA A 81 13.12 -15.42 -12.85
C ALA A 81 13.35 -16.23 -11.57
N ASN A 82 12.70 -17.40 -11.45
CA ASN A 82 12.86 -18.28 -10.30
C ASN A 82 14.26 -18.94 -10.17
N ARG A 83 15.11 -18.85 -11.20
CA ARG A 83 16.51 -19.35 -11.19
C ARG A 83 17.54 -18.22 -11.21
N PHE A 84 17.12 -16.96 -11.24
CA PHE A 84 18.04 -15.84 -11.42
C PHE A 84 19.06 -15.74 -10.28
N ALA A 85 18.67 -15.93 -9.02
CA ALA A 85 19.60 -15.90 -7.89
C ALA A 85 20.71 -16.98 -8.00
N ALA A 86 20.33 -18.24 -8.24
CA ALA A 86 21.28 -19.33 -8.44
C ALA A 86 22.12 -19.18 -9.72
N HIS A 87 21.63 -18.42 -10.70
CA HIS A 87 22.40 -18.05 -11.88
C HIS A 87 23.46 -17.01 -11.51
N VAL A 88 23.09 -15.93 -10.82
CA VAL A 88 24.00 -14.86 -10.39
C VAL A 88 25.18 -15.41 -9.60
N GLU A 89 24.95 -16.33 -8.65
CA GLU A 89 26.03 -16.99 -7.90
C GLU A 89 27.08 -17.66 -8.80
N ARG A 90 26.64 -18.39 -9.83
CA ARG A 90 27.52 -19.12 -10.76
C ARG A 90 28.11 -18.22 -11.84
N CYS A 91 27.33 -17.24 -12.29
CA CYS A 91 27.69 -16.34 -13.38
C CYS A 91 28.76 -15.34 -12.93
N LEU A 92 28.60 -14.76 -11.73
CA LEU A 92 29.55 -13.81 -11.17
C LEU A 92 30.77 -14.48 -10.51
N SER A 93 30.66 -15.73 -10.07
CA SER A 93 31.81 -16.48 -9.50
C SER A 93 32.80 -16.99 -10.55
N ARG A 94 32.46 -16.95 -11.85
CA ARG A 94 33.34 -17.41 -12.94
C ARG A 94 34.68 -16.67 -13.01
N GLY A 95 34.80 -15.48 -12.43
CA GLY A 95 36.07 -14.73 -12.32
C GLY A 95 36.80 -14.83 -10.98
N ARG A 96 36.25 -15.51 -9.96
CA ARG A 96 36.85 -15.62 -8.60
C ARG A 96 37.68 -16.89 -8.36
N ARG A 97 37.94 -17.68 -9.40
CA ARG A 97 38.83 -18.86 -9.35
C ARG A 97 40.22 -18.54 -9.93
N ALA A 98 40.79 -17.39 -9.57
CA ALA A 98 42.17 -17.02 -9.83
C ALA A 98 42.86 -16.74 -8.50
#